data_AF-A0A7S2SRQ7-F1
#
_entry.id   AF-A0A7S2SRQ7-F1
#
_cell.length_a   1.000
_cell.length_b   1.000
_cell.length_c   1.000
_cell.angle_alpha   90.00
_cell.angle_beta   90.00
_cell.angle_gamma   90.00
#
_symmetry.space_group_name_H-M   'P 1'
#
loop_
_entity.id
_entity.type
_entity.pdbx_description
1 polymer ?
#
loop_
_entity_poly.entity_id
_entity_poly.type
_entity_poly.pdbx_seq_one_letter_code
_entity_poly.pdbx_strand_id
1 'polypeptide(L)'
;VTASTVGGSHNGSDWGVPRRLRGNADPSGLVTHVFDDGDQIQARYLRVTVLEWGGGGPALRLELYGQGLEEPIGMQSGAVADNQISASSEQLMQGNAKHARLHSTNGGGGWIAAQNDEAQWLQVDLRTRRPVVAVATQGRAGDGQMMCVTSYE
;
A
#
# COMPACT_ATOMS: atom_id res chain seq x y z
N VAL A 1 17.21 -22.42 -5.88
CA VAL A 1 16.93 -23.17 -4.62
C VAL A 1 15.87 -24.22 -4.93
N THR A 2 16.08 -25.49 -4.59
CA THR A 2 15.15 -26.61 -4.90
C THR A 2 14.30 -27.03 -3.70
N ALA A 3 14.73 -26.71 -2.47
CA ALA A 3 13.92 -26.81 -1.25
C ALA A 3 14.36 -25.75 -0.23
N SER A 4 13.39 -25.25 0.55
CA SER A 4 13.64 -24.25 1.61
C SER A 4 12.65 -24.41 2.76
N THR A 5 12.90 -23.74 3.88
CA THR A 5 11.84 -23.42 4.84
C THR A 5 11.55 -21.93 4.89
N VAL A 6 10.30 -21.56 5.20
CA VAL A 6 9.89 -20.18 5.39
C VAL A 6 9.32 -20.02 6.79
N GLY A 7 9.88 -19.08 7.56
CA GLY A 7 9.46 -18.78 8.92
C GLY A 7 9.18 -17.29 9.12
N GLY A 8 8.23 -17.00 9.99
CA GLY A 8 7.84 -15.65 10.39
C GLY A 8 8.35 -15.29 11.79
N SER A 9 8.62 -14.00 12.01
CA SER A 9 8.91 -13.43 13.32
C SER A 9 8.28 -12.05 13.46
N HIS A 10 7.87 -11.68 14.68
CA HIS A 10 7.37 -10.33 14.97
C HIS A 10 8.49 -9.36 15.38
N ASN A 11 9.61 -9.86 15.91
CA ASN A 11 10.71 -9.06 16.47
C ASN A 11 12.09 -9.30 15.82
N GLY A 12 12.20 -10.27 14.92
CA GLY A 12 13.43 -10.60 14.19
C GLY A 12 14.37 -11.54 14.95
N SER A 13 14.11 -11.84 16.21
CA SER A 13 14.91 -12.75 17.06
C SER A 13 14.19 -14.05 17.39
N ASP A 14 12.89 -13.99 17.66
CA ASP A 14 12.06 -15.14 18.01
C ASP A 14 11.31 -15.62 16.77
N TRP A 15 11.65 -16.80 16.29
CA TRP A 15 11.15 -17.36 15.05
C TRP A 15 10.08 -18.40 15.32
N GLY A 16 8.93 -18.26 14.65
CA GLY A 16 7.89 -19.28 14.64
C GLY A 16 8.36 -20.56 13.94
N VAL A 17 7.55 -21.62 14.05
CA VAL A 17 7.83 -22.90 13.39
C VAL A 17 7.85 -22.71 11.87
N PRO A 18 8.98 -22.97 11.19
CA PRO A 18 9.10 -22.70 9.76
C PRO A 18 8.45 -23.82 8.94
N ARG A 19 7.91 -23.47 7.78
CA ARG A 19 7.24 -24.42 6.88
C ARG A 19 8.18 -24.81 5.75
N ARG A 20 8.29 -26.11 5.46
CA ARG A 20 9.09 -26.61 4.34
C ARG A 20 8.35 -26.43 3.03
N LEU A 21 8.99 -25.80 2.05
CA LEU A 21 8.48 -25.53 0.72
C LEU A 21 9.41 -26.09 -0.35
N ARG A 22 8.82 -26.60 -1.43
CA ARG A 22 9.54 -27.01 -2.65
C ARG A 22 9.93 -25.77 -3.45
N GLY A 23 11.18 -25.70 -3.90
CA GLY A 23 11.69 -24.65 -4.76
C GLY A 23 11.64 -24.99 -6.26
N ASN A 24 12.36 -24.22 -7.06
CA ASN A 24 12.38 -24.33 -8.52
C ASN A 24 13.17 -25.57 -8.99
N ALA A 25 12.75 -26.18 -10.10
CA ALA A 25 13.49 -27.28 -10.76
C ALA A 25 14.47 -26.76 -11.83
N ASP A 26 14.31 -25.50 -12.26
CA ASP A 26 15.13 -24.83 -13.26
C ASP A 26 15.30 -23.33 -12.92
N PRO A 27 16.17 -22.56 -13.61
CA PRO A 27 16.45 -21.15 -13.28
C PRO A 27 15.31 -20.16 -13.54
N SER A 28 14.27 -20.54 -14.28
CA SER A 28 13.27 -19.64 -14.88
C SER A 28 11.83 -19.93 -14.51
N GLY A 29 11.48 -21.20 -14.24
CA GLY A 29 10.14 -21.62 -13.90
C GLY A 29 9.69 -20.99 -12.58
N LEU A 30 8.53 -20.34 -12.58
CA LEU A 30 7.93 -19.78 -11.37
C LEU A 30 7.32 -20.90 -10.52
N VAL A 31 7.67 -20.92 -9.23
CA VAL A 31 7.02 -21.77 -8.23
C VAL A 31 6.34 -20.86 -7.23
N THR A 32 5.02 -20.95 -7.15
CA THR A 32 4.20 -20.16 -6.22
C THR A 32 3.60 -21.08 -5.17
N HIS A 33 3.72 -20.70 -3.90
CA HIS A 33 3.01 -21.34 -2.79
C HIS A 33 1.95 -20.36 -2.29
N VAL A 34 0.68 -20.73 -2.43
CA VAL A 34 -0.45 -19.97 -1.90
C VAL A 34 -0.81 -20.59 -0.55
N PHE A 35 -0.99 -19.73 0.45
CA PHE A 35 -1.45 -20.15 1.77
C PHE A 35 -2.93 -19.79 1.89
N ASP A 36 -3.74 -20.76 2.29
CA ASP A 36 -5.16 -20.55 2.54
C ASP A 36 -5.39 -19.63 3.74
N ASP A 37 -6.60 -19.07 3.83
CA ASP A 37 -7.01 -18.25 4.96
C ASP A 37 -6.85 -19.02 6.28
N GLY A 38 -6.25 -18.35 7.28
CA GLY A 38 -5.90 -18.96 8.56
C GLY A 38 -4.59 -19.76 8.56
N ASP A 39 -4.07 -20.16 7.40
CA ASP A 39 -2.73 -20.73 7.27
C ASP A 39 -1.71 -19.70 6.74
N GLN A 40 -2.04 -18.42 6.63
CA GLN A 40 -1.07 -17.40 6.22
C GLN A 40 0.03 -17.20 7.28
N ILE A 41 1.25 -16.86 6.84
CA ILE A 41 2.36 -16.55 7.75
C ILE A 41 2.19 -15.12 8.28
N GLN A 42 1.75 -14.99 9.54
CA GLN A 42 1.67 -13.71 10.23
C GLN A 42 3.07 -13.29 10.72
N ALA A 43 3.65 -12.24 10.15
CA ALA A 43 5.03 -11.85 10.47
C ALA A 43 5.33 -10.38 10.16
N ARG A 44 6.30 -9.82 10.90
CA ARG A 44 7.00 -8.57 10.52
C ARG A 44 8.29 -8.86 9.76
N TYR A 45 8.95 -9.96 10.10
CA TYR A 45 10.18 -10.45 9.47
C TYR A 45 9.92 -11.83 8.90
N LEU A 46 10.26 -12.03 7.62
CA LEU A 46 10.19 -13.31 6.95
C LEU A 46 11.61 -13.80 6.64
N ARG A 47 11.86 -15.09 6.85
CA ARG A 47 13.16 -15.71 6.54
C ARG A 47 12.95 -16.95 5.69
N VAL A 48 13.62 -16.97 4.54
CA VAL A 48 13.78 -18.17 3.71
C VAL A 48 15.10 -18.83 4.09
N THR A 49 15.04 -20.06 4.59
CA THR A 49 16.23 -20.86 4.91
C THR A 49 16.41 -21.91 3.82
N VAL A 50 17.51 -21.83 3.08
CA VAL A 50 17.80 -22.80 2.01
C VAL A 50 18.11 -24.17 2.62
N LEU A 51 17.44 -25.21 2.11
CA LEU A 51 17.72 -26.60 2.47
C LEU A 51 18.50 -27.31 1.35
N GLU A 52 18.07 -27.13 0.10
CA GLU A 52 18.63 -27.81 -1.06
C GLU A 52 18.72 -26.86 -2.27
N TRP A 53 19.69 -27.09 -3.16
CA TRP A 53 19.87 -26.36 -4.40
C TRP A 53 20.38 -27.27 -5.52
N GLY A 54 20.16 -26.87 -6.76
CA GLY A 54 20.74 -27.51 -7.94
C GLY A 54 21.94 -26.71 -8.47
N GLY A 55 22.83 -27.38 -9.20
CA GLY A 55 23.93 -26.74 -9.95
C GLY A 55 24.92 -25.94 -9.09
N GLY A 56 25.31 -24.76 -9.58
CA GLY A 56 26.44 -23.94 -9.10
C GLY A 56 26.28 -23.20 -7.76
N GLY A 57 25.21 -23.47 -7.00
CA GLY A 57 25.03 -22.90 -5.65
C GLY A 57 23.59 -22.43 -5.37
N PRO A 58 23.29 -22.05 -4.11
CA PRO A 58 21.98 -21.56 -3.74
C PRO A 58 21.74 -20.14 -4.27
N ALA A 59 20.74 -20.00 -5.15
CA ALA A 59 20.27 -18.71 -5.68
C ALA A 59 18.73 -18.69 -5.76
N LEU A 60 18.12 -17.51 -5.56
CA LEU A 60 16.67 -17.29 -5.63
C LEU A 60 16.32 -15.85 -6.02
N ARG A 61 15.12 -15.68 -6.58
CA ARG A 61 14.38 -14.41 -6.75
C ARG A 61 13.04 -14.61 -6.05
N LEU A 62 12.55 -13.62 -5.30
CA LEU A 62 11.36 -13.74 -4.46
C LEU A 62 10.44 -12.53 -4.63
N GLU A 63 9.14 -12.79 -4.62
CA GLU A 63 8.04 -11.83 -4.49
C GLU A 63 7.14 -12.32 -3.35
N LEU A 64 6.59 -11.42 -2.53
CA LEU A 64 5.74 -11.75 -1.39
C LEU A 64 4.34 -11.17 -1.57
N TYR A 65 3.33 -12.03 -1.54
CA TYR A 65 1.93 -11.63 -1.71
C TYR A 65 1.22 -11.66 -0.35
N GLY A 66 0.75 -10.50 0.11
CA GLY A 66 -0.02 -10.34 1.34
C GLY A 66 -1.51 -10.08 1.06
N GLN A 67 -2.35 -10.28 2.07
CA GLN A 67 -3.77 -9.90 2.02
C GLN A 67 -3.93 -8.46 2.52
N GLY A 68 -4.62 -7.62 1.73
CA GLY A 68 -5.06 -6.29 2.17
C GLY A 68 -4.44 -5.11 1.41
N LEU A 69 -5.24 -4.52 0.52
CA LEU A 69 -5.51 -3.10 0.65
C LEU A 69 -6.95 -3.05 1.16
N GLU A 70 -7.18 -2.42 2.31
CA GLU A 70 -8.54 -2.34 2.87
C GLU A 70 -9.53 -1.77 1.86
N GLU A 71 -10.79 -2.20 1.96
CA GLU A 71 -11.85 -1.68 1.12
C GLU A 71 -11.90 -0.14 1.25
N PRO A 72 -11.75 0.62 0.15
CA PRO A 72 -11.70 2.08 0.22
C PRO A 72 -12.95 2.66 0.89
N ILE A 73 -12.74 3.50 1.91
CA ILE A 73 -13.83 4.12 2.70
C ILE A 73 -14.72 5.11 1.92
N GLY A 74 -14.45 5.34 0.63
CA GLY A 74 -15.36 6.03 -0.27
C GLY A 74 -14.84 7.28 -0.96
N MET A 75 -13.57 7.67 -0.75
CA MET A 75 -13.01 8.88 -1.39
C MET A 75 -13.00 8.74 -2.92
N GLN A 76 -12.42 7.67 -3.46
CA GLN A 76 -12.37 7.44 -4.90
C GLN A 76 -13.75 7.10 -5.49
N SER A 77 -14.55 6.28 -4.81
CA SER A 77 -15.83 5.81 -5.33
C SER A 77 -16.96 6.84 -5.24
N GLY A 78 -16.76 7.95 -4.52
CA GLY A 78 -17.80 8.96 -4.29
C GLY A 78 -18.76 8.64 -3.16
N ALA A 79 -18.60 7.50 -2.47
CA ALA A 79 -19.41 7.17 -1.29
C ALA A 79 -19.18 8.16 -0.13
N VAL A 80 -18.01 8.80 -0.07
CA VAL A 80 -17.84 10.08 0.64
C VAL A 80 -18.34 11.19 -0.29
N ALA A 81 -19.44 11.84 0.06
CA ALA A 81 -20.02 12.91 -0.75
C ALA A 81 -19.17 14.19 -0.72
N ASP A 82 -19.31 15.06 -1.73
CA ASP A 82 -18.53 16.31 -1.83
C ASP A 82 -18.71 17.21 -0.61
N ASN A 83 -19.91 17.25 -0.03
CA ASN A 83 -20.21 18.07 1.16
C ASN A 83 -19.57 17.52 2.46
N GLN A 84 -18.92 16.36 2.41
CA GLN A 84 -18.14 15.79 3.49
C GLN A 84 -16.66 16.17 3.40
N ILE A 85 -16.24 16.87 2.34
CA ILE A 85 -14.84 17.22 2.11
C ILE A 85 -14.69 18.74 2.23
N SER A 86 -13.83 19.18 3.12
CA SER A 86 -13.49 20.59 3.33
C SER A 86 -11.98 20.77 3.44
N ALA A 87 -11.52 22.01 3.33
CA ALA A 87 -10.10 22.36 3.46
C ALA A 87 -9.92 23.68 4.21
N SER A 88 -8.72 23.91 4.74
CA SER A 88 -8.31 25.19 5.32
C SER A 88 -8.46 26.35 4.33
N SER A 89 -8.06 26.10 3.08
CA SER A 89 -8.13 27.02 1.96
C SER A 89 -8.13 26.23 0.65
N GLU A 90 -8.61 26.83 -0.45
CA GLU A 90 -8.64 26.15 -1.75
C GLU A 90 -8.51 27.13 -2.92
N GLN A 91 -7.84 26.70 -3.98
CA GLN A 91 -7.86 27.40 -5.26
C GLN A 91 -9.11 27.01 -6.04
N LEU A 92 -10.18 27.79 -5.88
CA LEU A 92 -11.52 27.53 -6.45
C LEU A 92 -11.54 27.20 -7.96
N MET A 93 -10.62 27.77 -8.74
CA MET A 93 -10.56 27.58 -10.20
C MET A 93 -9.67 26.41 -10.64
N GLN A 94 -8.83 25.86 -9.75
CA GLN A 94 -7.75 24.93 -10.13
C GLN A 94 -7.65 23.67 -9.28
N GLY A 95 -8.24 23.64 -8.07
CA GLY A 95 -8.13 22.53 -7.14
C GLY A 95 -9.00 22.71 -5.90
N ASN A 96 -10.30 22.46 -6.05
CA ASN A 96 -11.26 22.44 -4.94
C ASN A 96 -11.06 21.21 -4.03
N ALA A 97 -11.38 21.32 -2.75
CA ALA A 97 -11.30 20.23 -1.78
C ALA A 97 -11.99 18.94 -2.26
N LYS A 98 -13.17 19.05 -2.88
CA LYS A 98 -13.95 17.90 -3.38
C LYS A 98 -13.27 17.09 -4.49
N HIS A 99 -12.24 17.65 -5.12
CA HIS A 99 -11.45 16.99 -6.15
C HIS A 99 -10.27 16.17 -5.59
N ALA A 100 -10.05 16.19 -4.27
CA ALA A 100 -9.03 15.38 -3.60
C ALA A 100 -9.40 13.89 -3.52
N ARG A 101 -9.58 13.25 -4.69
CA ARG A 101 -9.98 11.86 -4.83
C ARG A 101 -8.94 11.14 -5.68
N LEU A 102 -8.46 9.99 -5.20
CA LEU A 102 -7.49 9.17 -5.93
C LEU A 102 -7.97 8.90 -7.36
N HIS A 103 -7.03 8.97 -8.31
CA HIS A 103 -7.26 8.76 -9.75
C HIS A 103 -8.25 9.73 -10.41
N SER A 104 -8.73 10.77 -9.72
CA SER A 104 -9.57 11.78 -10.35
C SER A 104 -8.73 12.73 -11.20
N THR A 105 -9.27 13.14 -12.34
CA THR A 105 -8.74 14.24 -13.17
C THR A 105 -9.63 15.48 -13.14
N ASN A 106 -10.72 15.45 -12.37
CA ASN A 106 -11.67 16.56 -12.28
C ASN A 106 -11.04 17.76 -11.60
N GLY A 107 -11.27 18.96 -12.14
CA GLY A 107 -10.72 20.20 -11.58
C GLY A 107 -9.20 20.16 -11.43
N GLY A 108 -8.49 19.52 -12.37
CA GLY A 108 -7.04 19.32 -12.28
C GLY A 108 -6.62 18.19 -11.35
N GLY A 109 -7.53 17.32 -10.90
CA GLY A 109 -7.21 16.05 -10.23
C GLY A 109 -6.58 16.16 -8.86
N GLY A 110 -7.00 17.13 -8.05
CA GLY A 110 -6.58 17.22 -6.64
C GLY A 110 -7.09 18.49 -5.96
N TRP A 111 -6.87 18.56 -4.66
CA TRP A 111 -6.98 19.81 -3.88
C TRP A 111 -5.68 20.60 -3.98
N ILE A 112 -5.80 21.92 -4.08
CA ILE A 112 -4.69 22.85 -4.03
C ILE A 112 -5.03 23.92 -2.99
N ALA A 113 -4.23 24.02 -1.94
CA ALA A 113 -4.38 25.08 -0.96
C ALA A 113 -4.19 26.46 -1.61
N ALA A 114 -4.92 27.47 -1.14
CA ALA A 114 -4.76 28.83 -1.63
C ALA A 114 -3.45 29.47 -1.13
N GLN A 115 -2.95 29.02 0.02
CA GLN A 115 -1.69 29.46 0.62
C GLN A 115 -0.67 28.31 0.63
N ASN A 116 0.61 28.64 0.43
CA ASN A 116 1.69 27.65 0.42
C ASN A 116 2.47 27.72 1.73
N ASP A 117 1.88 27.15 2.78
CA ASP A 117 2.45 27.04 4.11
C ASP A 117 2.07 25.70 4.77
N GLU A 118 2.65 25.43 5.93
CA GLU A 118 2.47 24.18 6.67
C GLU A 118 1.17 24.14 7.49
N ALA A 119 0.38 25.22 7.54
CA ALA A 119 -0.85 25.29 8.31
C ALA A 119 -2.08 24.79 7.53
N GLN A 120 -1.88 24.28 6.31
CA GLN A 120 -2.97 23.87 5.42
C GLN A 120 -3.42 22.45 5.70
N TRP A 121 -4.73 22.21 5.59
CA TRP A 121 -5.33 20.90 5.86
C TRP A 121 -6.48 20.60 4.90
N LEU A 122 -6.71 19.31 4.69
CA LEU A 122 -7.88 18.74 4.04
C LEU A 122 -8.59 17.84 5.04
N GLN A 123 -9.89 18.03 5.22
CA GLN A 123 -10.70 17.32 6.18
C GLN A 123 -11.79 16.51 5.48
N VAL A 124 -12.04 15.31 6.00
CA VAL A 124 -13.11 14.43 5.54
C VAL A 124 -14.03 14.07 6.71
N ASP A 125 -15.28 14.53 6.64
CA ASP A 125 -16.36 14.12 7.56
C ASP A 125 -16.79 12.68 7.25
N LEU A 126 -16.46 11.75 8.13
CA LEU A 126 -16.81 10.34 7.99
C LEU A 126 -18.26 10.01 8.35
N ARG A 127 -19.05 10.99 8.85
CA ARG A 127 -20.42 10.89 9.40
C ARG A 127 -20.54 10.03 10.66
N THR A 128 -19.94 8.85 10.66
CA THR A 128 -19.91 7.93 11.79
C THR A 128 -18.48 7.57 12.12
N ARG A 129 -18.26 7.17 13.37
CA ARG A 129 -16.95 6.70 13.83
C ARG A 129 -16.65 5.35 13.16
N ARG A 130 -15.60 5.32 12.34
CA ARG A 130 -15.09 4.11 11.67
C ARG A 130 -13.57 4.02 11.81
N PRO A 131 -12.99 2.81 11.87
CA PRO A 131 -11.55 2.65 11.84
C PRO A 131 -11.02 3.10 10.47
N VAL A 132 -9.93 3.86 10.48
CA VAL A 132 -9.15 4.22 9.29
C VAL A 132 -7.76 3.66 9.53
N VAL A 133 -7.37 2.61 8.81
CA VAL A 133 -6.10 1.91 9.06
C VAL A 133 -4.99 2.33 8.10
N ALA A 134 -5.36 2.96 6.97
CA ALA A 134 -4.44 3.36 5.93
C ALA A 134 -4.93 4.65 5.26
N VAL A 135 -3.97 5.48 4.84
CA VAL A 135 -4.19 6.67 4.02
C VAL A 135 -3.30 6.53 2.79
N ALA A 136 -3.91 6.61 1.61
CA ALA A 136 -3.19 6.62 0.34
C ALA A 136 -3.30 8.02 -0.27
N THR A 137 -2.17 8.59 -0.66
CA THR A 137 -2.07 9.93 -1.23
C THR A 137 -1.57 9.87 -2.67
N GLN A 138 -2.01 10.81 -3.50
CA GLN A 138 -1.51 11.01 -4.86
C GLN A 138 -1.31 12.50 -5.11
N GLY A 139 -0.33 12.86 -5.94
CA GLY A 139 -0.19 14.22 -6.44
C GLY A 139 -1.34 14.63 -7.36
N ARG A 140 -1.42 15.92 -7.64
CA ARG A 140 -2.38 16.50 -8.58
C ARG A 140 -2.25 15.87 -9.98
N ALA A 141 -3.36 15.58 -10.64
CA ALA A 141 -3.34 15.19 -12.06
C ALA A 141 -3.15 16.42 -12.96
N GLY A 142 -1.94 16.65 -13.47
CA GLY A 142 -1.64 17.83 -14.29
C GLY A 142 -0.55 17.61 -15.34
N ASP A 143 -0.44 18.59 -16.25
CA ASP A 143 0.20 18.52 -17.57
C ASP A 143 1.75 18.59 -17.55
N GLY A 144 2.38 18.04 -16.51
CA GLY A 144 3.84 17.96 -16.38
C GLY A 144 4.45 18.81 -15.25
N GLN A 145 3.65 19.60 -14.52
CA GLN A 145 4.11 20.29 -13.31
C GLN A 145 3.93 19.39 -12.08
N MET A 146 5.03 19.08 -11.39
CA MET A 146 5.01 18.27 -10.16
C MET A 146 4.37 19.06 -9.02
N MET A 147 3.16 18.67 -8.61
CA MET A 147 2.47 19.19 -7.42
C MET A 147 2.03 18.01 -6.55
N CYS A 148 2.79 17.74 -5.49
CA CYS A 148 2.54 16.67 -4.54
C CYS A 148 2.98 17.06 -3.13
N VAL A 149 2.33 16.50 -2.12
CA VAL A 149 2.77 16.56 -0.73
C VAL A 149 3.76 15.42 -0.50
N THR A 150 4.95 15.72 0.01
CA THR A 150 6.03 14.73 0.24
C THR A 150 6.14 14.29 1.70
N SER A 151 5.56 15.05 2.63
CA SER A 151 5.42 14.71 4.04
C SER A 151 4.18 15.40 4.61
N TYR A 152 3.47 14.75 5.53
CA TYR A 152 2.31 15.28 6.24
C TYR A 152 2.22 14.65 7.64
N GLU A 153 1.52 15.30 8.56
CA GLU A 153 1.28 14.85 9.94
C GLU A 153 -0.20 14.54 10.18
#